data_AF-V3ZPE8-F1
#
_entry.id   AF-V3ZPE8-F1
#
_cell.length_a   1.000
_cell.length_b   1.000
_cell.length_c   1.000
_cell.angle_alpha   90.00
_cell.angle_beta   90.00
_cell.angle_gamma   90.00
#
_symmetry.space_group_name_H-M   'P 1'
#
loop_
_entity.id
_entity.type
_entity.pdbx_description
1 polymer ?
#
loop_
_entity_poly.entity_id
_entity_poly.type
_entity_poly.pdbx_seq_one_letter_code
_entity_poly.pdbx_strand_id
1 'polypeptide(L)'
;MSHSQRSERARYDDNDGEEYETITFTQIDLPSTRLQLNPHHYLYRVKRGEMKKVMAQHIKIGDLVYVMRDGETATEAVLDTKTVYKAIEGESQILDGVIIVNNVLVSYKN
;
A
#
# COMPACT_ATOMS: atom_id res chain seq x y z
N MET A 1 -27.61 -52.81 -31.62
CA MET A 1 -26.34 -52.12 -31.94
C MET A 1 -26.06 -51.18 -30.78
N SER A 2 -25.12 -51.55 -29.91
CA SER A 2 -24.77 -50.80 -28.70
C SER A 2 -23.55 -49.94 -29.01
N HIS A 3 -23.66 -48.62 -28.92
CA HIS A 3 -22.51 -47.74 -29.10
C HIS A 3 -22.01 -47.23 -27.75
N SER A 4 -20.73 -47.49 -27.57
CA SER A 4 -19.95 -47.35 -26.35
C SER A 4 -19.78 -45.88 -25.99
N GLN A 5 -19.99 -45.57 -24.71
CA GLN A 5 -19.47 -44.39 -24.06
C GLN A 5 -17.94 -44.37 -24.22
N ARG A 6 -17.39 -43.31 -24.79
CA ARG A 6 -15.98 -42.96 -24.61
C ARG A 6 -15.91 -41.53 -24.08
N SER A 7 -15.68 -41.47 -22.78
CA SER A 7 -15.30 -40.27 -22.04
C SER A 7 -14.02 -39.71 -22.68
N GLU A 8 -14.12 -38.51 -23.25
CA GLU A 8 -12.96 -37.71 -23.59
C GLU A 8 -12.31 -37.26 -22.28
N ARG A 9 -11.16 -37.89 -22.00
CA ARG A 9 -10.26 -37.55 -20.90
C ARG A 9 -9.82 -36.09 -21.14
N ALA A 10 -10.41 -35.17 -20.39
CA ALA A 10 -9.87 -33.82 -20.23
C ALA A 10 -8.42 -33.98 -19.76
N ARG A 11 -7.48 -33.60 -20.63
CA ARG A 11 -6.08 -33.47 -20.24
C ARG A 11 -6.04 -32.29 -19.29
N TYR A 12 -5.89 -32.58 -18.00
CA TYR A 12 -5.41 -31.59 -17.05
C TYR A 12 -4.03 -31.18 -17.55
N ASP A 13 -3.95 -29.95 -18.07
CA ASP A 13 -2.70 -29.29 -18.33
C ASP A 13 -2.16 -28.92 -16.95
N ASP A 14 -1.19 -29.70 -16.50
CA ASP A 14 -0.38 -29.44 -15.31
C ASP A 14 0.45 -28.17 -15.56
N ASN A 15 -0.20 -27.01 -15.55
CA ASN A 15 0.50 -25.77 -15.32
C ASN A 15 0.66 -25.62 -13.82
N ASP A 16 1.89 -25.86 -13.38
CA ASP A 16 2.41 -25.55 -12.06
C ASP A 16 1.75 -24.28 -11.52
N GLY A 17 0.89 -24.46 -10.52
CA GLY A 17 0.30 -23.37 -9.76
C GLY A 17 1.39 -22.69 -8.98
N GLU A 18 2.18 -21.84 -9.65
CA GLU A 18 2.92 -20.78 -8.99
C GLU A 18 1.86 -19.95 -8.26
N GLU A 19 1.73 -20.17 -6.96
CA GLU A 19 1.02 -19.27 -6.06
C GLU A 19 1.76 -17.94 -6.15
N TYR A 20 1.34 -17.09 -7.10
CA TYR A 20 1.76 -15.71 -7.12
C TYR A 20 1.31 -15.12 -5.78
N GLU A 21 2.27 -14.92 -4.86
CA GLU A 21 2.07 -14.17 -3.64
C GLU A 21 1.37 -12.88 -4.05
N THR A 22 0.09 -12.76 -3.72
CA THR A 22 -0.69 -11.61 -4.13
C THR A 22 -0.18 -10.44 -3.31
N ILE A 23 0.70 -9.63 -3.89
CA ILE A 23 1.32 -8.49 -3.20
C ILE A 23 0.19 -7.54 -2.80
N THR A 24 0.03 -7.34 -1.49
CA THR A 24 -0.95 -6.43 -0.92
C THR A 24 -0.29 -5.09 -0.58
N PHE A 25 -1.06 -4.02 -0.73
CA PHE A 25 -0.68 -2.66 -0.36
C PHE A 25 -1.76 -2.05 0.53
N THR A 26 -1.35 -1.21 1.47
CA THR A 26 -2.26 -0.34 2.20
C THR A 26 -2.39 0.96 1.43
N GLN A 27 -3.56 1.21 0.87
CA GLN A 27 -3.94 2.52 0.35
C GLN A 27 -4.39 3.42 1.50
N ILE A 28 -3.88 4.65 1.51
CA ILE A 28 -4.20 5.72 2.44
C ILE A 28 -4.62 6.93 1.60
N ASP A 29 -5.87 7.36 1.77
CA ASP A 29 -6.40 8.54 1.09
C ASP A 29 -6.35 9.75 2.03
N LEU A 30 -5.72 10.83 1.56
CA LEU A 30 -5.59 12.12 2.22
C LEU A 30 -6.30 13.21 1.39
N PRO A 31 -6.62 14.38 1.96
CA PRO A 31 -7.22 15.48 1.21
C PRO A 31 -6.39 15.91 -0.01
N SER A 32 -5.06 15.92 0.12
CA SER A 32 -4.17 16.37 -0.96
C SER A 32 -3.71 15.25 -1.89
N THR A 33 -3.77 13.99 -1.46
CA THR A 33 -3.04 12.93 -2.14
C THR A 33 -3.58 11.54 -1.81
N ARG A 34 -3.23 10.58 -2.66
CA ARG A 34 -3.44 9.16 -2.45
C ARG A 34 -2.09 8.48 -2.41
N LEU A 35 -1.88 7.66 -1.40
CA LEU A 35 -0.66 6.90 -1.21
C LEU A 35 -0.97 5.41 -1.11
N GLN A 36 -0.12 4.58 -1.69
CA GLN A 36 -0.18 3.13 -1.54
C GLN A 36 1.19 2.62 -1.14
N LEU A 37 1.27 1.93 -0.01
CA LEU A 37 2.54 1.44 0.54
C LEU A 37 2.44 -0.03 0.89
N ASN A 38 3.60 -0.68 0.98
CA ASN A 38 3.69 -1.99 1.60
C ASN A 38 3.15 -1.89 3.05
N PRO A 39 2.33 -2.86 3.51
CA PRO A 39 1.74 -2.87 4.86
C PRO A 39 2.75 -2.64 5.99
N HIS A 40 3.97 -3.14 5.83
CA HIS A 40 5.05 -3.06 6.82
C HIS A 40 5.92 -1.81 6.70
N HIS A 41 5.68 -0.97 5.69
CA HIS A 41 6.44 0.27 5.52
C HIS A 41 5.97 1.32 6.53
N TYR A 42 6.91 2.10 7.05
CA TYR A 42 6.63 3.10 8.07
C TYR A 42 6.38 4.49 7.48
N LEU A 43 5.35 5.15 7.99
CA LEU A 43 5.12 6.58 7.84
C LEU A 43 5.14 7.27 9.20
N TYR A 44 5.18 8.60 9.16
CA TYR A 44 5.11 9.43 10.35
C TYR A 44 3.69 9.96 10.58
N ARG A 45 3.18 9.78 11.80
CA ARG A 45 1.92 10.37 12.26
C ARG A 45 2.11 11.18 13.54
N VAL A 46 1.15 12.04 13.84
CA VAL A 46 1.03 12.68 15.15
C VAL A 46 0.41 11.68 16.13
N LYS A 47 1.04 11.49 17.28
CA LYS A 47 0.46 10.78 18.41
C LYS A 47 0.80 11.53 19.69
N ARG A 48 -0.24 12.04 20.38
CA ARG A 48 -0.10 12.86 21.59
C ARG A 48 0.79 14.11 21.38
N GLY A 49 0.65 14.77 20.23
CA GLY A 49 1.43 15.97 19.87
C GLY A 49 2.86 15.69 19.39
N GLU A 50 3.29 14.42 19.36
CA GLU A 50 4.63 14.05 18.92
C GLU A 50 4.60 13.33 17.57
N MET A 51 5.67 13.51 16.78
CA MET A 51 5.92 12.71 15.59
C MET A 51 6.31 11.29 15.98
N LYS A 52 5.58 10.29 15.48
CA LYS A 52 5.85 8.86 15.71
C LYS A 52 5.79 8.08 14.40
N LYS A 53 6.69 7.10 14.27
CA LYS A 53 6.63 6.10 13.22
C LYS A 53 5.46 5.14 13.46
N VAL A 54 4.81 4.74 12.37
CA VAL A 54 3.71 3.78 12.36
C VAL A 54 3.73 3.03 11.04
N MET A 55 3.48 1.71 11.07
CA MET A 55 3.34 0.92 9.86
C MET A 55 2.08 1.33 9.09
N ALA A 56 2.13 1.29 7.76
CA ALA A 56 1.01 1.66 6.91
C ALA A 56 -0.28 0.91 7.28
N GLN A 57 -0.19 -0.39 7.55
CA GLN A 57 -1.34 -1.22 7.95
C GLN A 57 -1.99 -0.84 9.28
N HIS A 58 -1.31 -0.04 10.12
CA HIS A 58 -1.81 0.41 11.42
C HIS A 58 -2.34 1.85 11.41
N ILE A 59 -2.32 2.50 10.24
CA ILE A 59 -2.98 3.80 10.05
C ILE A 59 -4.49 3.62 10.05
N LYS A 60 -5.17 4.56 10.68
CA LYS A 60 -6.64 4.58 10.77
C LYS A 60 -7.18 5.90 10.25
N ILE A 61 -8.43 5.87 9.81
CA ILE A 61 -9.21 7.08 9.50
C ILE A 61 -9.15 8.04 10.69
N GLY A 62 -8.86 9.30 10.42
CA GLY A 62 -8.68 10.36 11.42
C GLY A 62 -7.28 10.47 12.01
N ASP A 63 -6.35 9.54 11.74
CA ASP A 63 -4.94 9.76 12.08
C ASP A 63 -4.40 10.98 11.32
N LEU A 64 -3.59 11.80 11.99
CA LEU A 64 -2.90 12.92 11.37
C LEU A 64 -1.52 12.46 10.88
N VAL A 65 -1.31 12.38 9.58
CA VAL A 65 -0.04 11.98 8.97
C VAL A 65 0.74 13.20 8.47
N TYR A 66 2.07 13.11 8.50
CA TYR A 66 2.91 14.21 8.06
C TYR A 66 3.03 14.23 6.53
N VAL A 67 2.87 15.43 5.97
CA VAL A 67 3.00 15.71 4.54
C VAL A 67 3.89 16.92 4.32
N MET A 68 4.47 17.04 3.12
CA MET A 68 5.13 18.25 2.66
C MET A 68 4.14 19.10 1.86
N ARG A 69 4.02 20.38 2.20
CA ARG A 69 3.20 21.36 1.49
C ARG A 69 3.99 22.65 1.37
N ASP A 70 4.14 23.15 0.15
CA ASP A 70 4.85 24.41 -0.15
C ASP A 70 6.26 24.50 0.46
N GLY A 71 6.95 23.36 0.58
CA GLY A 71 8.30 23.26 1.16
C GLY A 71 8.33 23.13 2.69
N GLU A 72 7.18 23.15 3.37
CA GLU A 72 7.07 23.00 4.81
C GLU A 72 6.41 21.67 5.21
N THR A 73 6.72 21.20 6.41
CA THR A 73 6.07 20.02 7.00
C THR A 73 4.71 20.41 7.60
N ALA A 74 3.65 19.78 7.11
CA ALA A 74 2.29 19.92 7.59
C ALA A 74 1.71 18.56 8.03
N THR A 75 0.46 18.55 8.50
CA THR A 75 -0.26 17.32 8.84
C THR A 75 -1.63 17.27 8.19
N GLU A 76 -2.01 16.11 7.67
CA GLU A 76 -3.33 15.88 7.08
C GLU A 76 -4.03 14.70 7.74
N ALA A 77 -5.36 14.82 7.87
CA ALA A 77 -6.19 13.75 8.40
C ALA A 77 -6.44 12.68 7.34
N VAL A 78 -6.24 11.42 7.71
CA VAL A 78 -6.56 10.27 6.85
C VAL A 78 -8.07 10.19 6.66
N LEU A 79 -8.52 10.21 5.40
CA LEU A 79 -9.93 10.16 5.01
C LEU A 79 -10.42 8.72 4.87
N ASP A 80 -9.60 7.84 4.29
CA ASP A 80 -9.92 6.43 4.08
C ASP A 80 -8.66 5.56 4.07
N THR A 81 -8.84 4.28 4.38
CA THR A 81 -7.79 3.25 4.34
C THR A 81 -8.33 1.95 3.78
N LYS A 82 -7.63 1.34 2.82
CA LYS A 82 -8.04 0.05 2.25
C LYS A 82 -6.87 -0.81 1.79
N THR A 83 -7.09 -2.12 1.75
CA THR A 83 -6.14 -3.07 1.14
C THR A 83 -6.39 -3.13 -0.36
N VAL A 84 -5.33 -3.00 -1.15
CA VAL A 84 -5.36 -3.09 -2.62
C VAL A 84 -4.28 -4.06 -3.12
N TYR A 85 -4.45 -4.58 -4.33
CA TYR A 85 -3.58 -5.61 -4.92
C TYR A 85 -2.68 -5.10 -6.06
N LYS A 86 -2.71 -3.79 -6.31
CA LYS A 86 -1.87 -3.13 -7.32
C LYS A 86 -1.46 -1.76 -6.80
N ALA A 87 -0.15 -1.50 -6.79
CA ALA A 87 0.41 -0.19 -6.48
C ALA A 87 0.14 0.80 -7.62
N ILE A 88 -0.19 2.04 -7.26
CA ILE A 88 -0.19 3.21 -8.15
C ILE A 88 1.24 3.74 -8.18
N GLU A 89 1.72 4.11 -9.36
CA GLU A 89 3.00 4.83 -9.49
C GLU A 89 2.93 6.16 -8.74
N GLY A 90 3.91 6.39 -7.88
CA GLY A 90 4.03 7.62 -7.10
C GLY A 90 5.36 8.31 -7.36
N GLU A 91 5.35 9.63 -7.26
CA GLU A 91 6.57 10.43 -7.27
C GLU A 91 7.26 10.32 -5.91
N SER A 92 8.58 10.21 -5.92
CA SER A 92 9.36 10.15 -4.69
C SER A 92 10.58 11.06 -4.73
N GLN A 93 10.89 11.67 -3.60
CA GLN A 93 12.10 12.45 -3.37
C GLN A 93 12.72 12.07 -2.03
N ILE A 94 14.04 12.17 -1.92
CA ILE A 94 14.75 11.95 -0.65
C ILE A 94 15.26 13.31 -0.16
N LEU A 95 14.85 13.69 1.05
CA LEU A 95 15.27 14.94 1.69
C LEU A 95 15.66 14.63 3.14
N ASP A 96 16.89 14.97 3.52
CA ASP A 96 17.41 14.82 4.90
C ASP A 96 17.16 13.44 5.55
N GLY A 97 17.27 12.36 4.78
CA GLY A 97 17.09 10.99 5.28
C GLY A 97 15.64 10.51 5.41
N VAL A 98 14.68 11.31 4.93
CA VAL A 98 13.26 10.96 4.80
C VAL A 98 12.93 10.79 3.32
N ILE A 99 12.10 9.79 2.98
CA ILE A 99 11.54 9.68 1.63
C ILE A 99 10.18 10.39 1.68
N ILE A 100 9.91 11.23 0.70
CA ILE A 100 8.60 11.86 0.52
C ILE A 100 7.96 11.20 -0.69
N VAL A 101 6.87 10.47 -0.50
CA VAL A 101 6.14 9.78 -1.58
C VAL A 101 4.79 10.45 -1.76
N ASN A 102 4.50 10.99 -2.94
CA ASN A 102 3.30 11.78 -3.22
C ASN A 102 3.01 12.81 -2.12
N ASN A 103 4.04 13.55 -1.70
CA ASN A 103 4.03 14.52 -0.61
C ASN A 103 3.89 13.96 0.82
N VAL A 104 3.83 12.65 1.04
CA VAL A 104 3.75 12.05 2.38
C VAL A 104 5.13 11.66 2.91
N LEU A 105 5.44 11.98 4.16
CA LEU A 105 6.71 11.61 4.80
C LEU A 105 6.70 10.12 5.18
N VAL A 106 7.61 9.35 4.57
CA VAL A 106 7.80 7.92 4.83
C VAL A 106 9.25 7.63 5.24
N SER A 107 9.43 6.57 6.04
CA SER A 107 10.74 6.15 6.54
C SER A 107 11.55 5.48 5.44
N TYR A 108 12.83 5.85 5.31
CA TYR A 108 13.79 5.17 4.43
C TYR A 108 14.16 3.76 4.91
N LYS A 109 13.98 3.48 6.21
CA LYS A 109 14.26 2.16 6.82
C LYS A 109 12.96 1.50 7.29
N ASN A 110 12.80 0.22 6.93
CA ASN A 110 11.87 -0.71 7.59
C ASN A 110 12.43 -1.10 8.96
#